data_AF-A0A1I5E8M3-F1
#
_entry.id   AF-A0A1I5E8M3-F1
#
_cell.length_a   1.000
_cell.length_b   1.000
_cell.length_c   1.000
_cell.angle_alpha   90.00
_cell.angle_beta   90.00
_cell.angle_gamma   90.00
#
_symmetry.space_group_name_H-M   'P 1'
#
loop_
_entity.id
_entity.type
_entity.pdbx_description
1 polymer ?
#
loop_
_entity_poly.entity_id
_entity_poly.type
_entity_poly.pdbx_seq_one_letter_code
_entity_poly.pdbx_strand_id
1 'polypeptide(L)'
;MFQTHAEQWAYETFSRANLGDSRRTKRLIKFTASLANHIGQSIVQSLKTPADIEAAYRLTRNQAIDAAAIAEARFAATAEHAKSYDCLLALEDTTSLEFTHRTVREEMGYTTSRKSDTGLHAHSVSLFAPSEDQVIGLIEQTRWTRALNHYGKKAQRASRPYKDKESYKWERASQATEARLGSEMNKVISVCEIRYAPVTLKMPVNKRGEIGSTVLCELSGNE
;
A
#
# COMPACT_ATOMS: atom_id res chain seq x y z
N MET A 1 11.33 -6.00 -18.68
CA MET A 1 11.33 -4.94 -19.71
C MET A 1 10.38 -3.85 -19.24
N PHE A 2 10.82 -2.58 -19.16
CA PHE A 2 9.96 -1.48 -18.74
C PHE A 2 8.82 -1.28 -19.74
N GLN A 3 7.58 -1.23 -19.25
CA GLN A 3 6.42 -0.92 -20.09
C GLN A 3 6.39 0.58 -20.36
N THR A 4 6.65 0.98 -21.59
CA THR A 4 6.69 2.40 -21.99
C THR A 4 5.32 2.95 -22.39
N HIS A 5 4.34 2.06 -22.65
CA HIS A 5 2.99 2.45 -23.05
C HIS A 5 2.04 2.40 -21.85
N ALA A 6 1.53 3.56 -21.45
CA ALA A 6 0.65 3.70 -20.29
C ALA A 6 -0.63 2.86 -20.41
N GLU A 7 -1.16 2.70 -21.62
CA GLU A 7 -2.36 1.89 -21.89
C GLU A 7 -2.11 0.42 -21.59
N GLN A 8 -0.96 -0.09 -22.01
CA GLN A 8 -0.57 -1.48 -21.78
C GLN A 8 -0.27 -1.70 -20.29
N TRP A 9 0.46 -0.79 -19.64
CA TRP A 9 0.68 -0.82 -18.20
C TRP A 9 -0.63 -0.85 -17.41
N ALA A 10 -1.58 0.03 -17.76
CA ALA A 10 -2.86 0.13 -17.08
C ALA A 10 -3.69 -1.16 -17.26
N TYR A 11 -3.65 -1.74 -18.46
CA TYR A 11 -4.32 -2.99 -18.76
C TYR A 11 -3.71 -4.15 -17.96
N GLU A 12 -2.39 -4.33 -17.99
CA GLU A 12 -1.68 -5.36 -17.23
C GLU A 12 -1.95 -5.24 -15.73
N THR A 13 -2.00 -4.01 -15.22
CA THR A 13 -2.21 -3.73 -13.79
C THR A 13 -3.66 -3.95 -13.32
N PHE A 14 -4.66 -3.55 -14.13
CA PHE A 14 -6.04 -3.45 -13.65
C PHE A 14 -7.07 -4.29 -14.42
N SER A 15 -6.69 -5.01 -15.48
CA SER A 15 -7.61 -5.87 -16.25
C SER A 15 -8.34 -6.91 -15.41
N ARG A 16 -7.72 -7.36 -14.32
CA ARG A 16 -8.28 -8.35 -13.39
C ARG A 16 -9.05 -7.74 -12.22
N ALA A 17 -9.23 -6.42 -12.17
CA ALA A 17 -9.97 -5.78 -11.09
C ALA A 17 -11.45 -6.18 -11.10
N ASN A 18 -11.90 -6.81 -10.00
CA ASN A 18 -13.30 -7.16 -9.81
C ASN A 18 -14.07 -5.99 -9.19
N LEU A 19 -14.67 -5.15 -10.04
CA LEU A 19 -15.45 -3.99 -9.62
C LEU A 19 -16.97 -4.21 -9.73
N GLY A 20 -17.40 -5.47 -9.88
CA GLY A 20 -18.81 -5.88 -10.03
C GLY A 20 -19.45 -5.55 -11.39
N ASP A 21 -18.76 -4.83 -12.28
CA ASP A 21 -19.22 -4.54 -13.65
C ASP A 21 -18.00 -4.31 -14.56
N SER A 22 -17.96 -5.01 -15.69
CA SER A 22 -16.85 -4.93 -16.65
C SER A 22 -16.64 -3.50 -17.21
N ARG A 23 -17.69 -2.68 -17.26
CA ARG A 23 -17.61 -1.28 -17.68
C ARG A 23 -16.82 -0.44 -16.68
N ARG A 24 -16.89 -0.75 -15.38
CA ARG A 24 -16.10 -0.07 -14.33
C ARG A 24 -14.63 -0.41 -14.47
N THR A 25 -14.29 -1.68 -14.71
CA THR A 25 -12.92 -2.12 -14.95
C THR A 25 -12.33 -1.49 -16.22
N LYS A 26 -13.08 -1.50 -17.34
CA LYS A 26 -12.68 -0.79 -18.58
C LYS A 26 -12.44 0.70 -18.34
N ARG A 27 -13.30 1.33 -17.53
CA ARG A 27 -13.17 2.76 -17.19
C ARG A 27 -11.95 3.03 -16.31
N LEU A 28 -11.68 2.16 -15.33
CA LEU A 28 -10.49 2.24 -14.48
C LEU A 28 -9.22 2.21 -15.33
N ILE A 29 -9.09 1.24 -16.25
CA ILE A 29 -7.93 1.11 -17.15
C ILE A 29 -7.74 2.38 -17.99
N LYS A 30 -8.82 2.88 -18.62
CA LYS A 30 -8.74 4.12 -19.42
C LYS A 30 -8.31 5.31 -18.56
N PHE A 31 -8.88 5.43 -17.35
CA PHE A 31 -8.59 6.53 -16.44
C PHE A 31 -7.13 6.49 -15.96
N THR A 32 -6.63 5.33 -15.51
CA THR A 32 -5.28 5.19 -14.99
C THR A 32 -4.23 5.36 -16.09
N ALA A 33 -4.48 4.87 -17.31
CA ALA A 33 -3.61 5.14 -18.46
C ALA A 33 -3.49 6.64 -18.72
N SER A 34 -4.62 7.37 -18.66
CA SER A 34 -4.62 8.83 -18.83
C SER A 34 -3.81 9.54 -17.76
N LEU A 35 -3.93 9.13 -16.49
CA LEU A 35 -3.14 9.69 -15.40
C LEU A 35 -1.64 9.39 -15.55
N ALA A 36 -1.28 8.18 -15.98
CA ALA A 36 0.11 7.79 -16.21
C ALA A 36 0.76 8.56 -17.38
N ASN A 37 -0.02 8.92 -18.41
CA ASN A 37 0.44 9.80 -19.50
C ASN A 37 0.56 11.28 -19.08
N HIS A 38 -0.01 11.68 -17.95
CA HIS A 38 -0.08 13.08 -17.49
C HIS A 38 0.29 13.22 -16.00
N ILE A 39 1.40 12.60 -15.59
CA ILE A 39 1.84 12.56 -14.19
C ILE A 39 1.91 13.97 -13.60
N GLY A 40 1.33 14.14 -12.41
CA GLY A 40 1.32 15.40 -11.66
C GLY A 40 0.24 16.39 -12.09
N GLN A 41 -0.53 16.10 -13.14
CA GLN A 41 -1.64 16.95 -13.58
C GLN A 41 -2.95 16.63 -12.86
N SER A 42 -3.88 17.60 -12.83
CA SER A 42 -5.23 17.38 -12.31
C SER A 42 -6.03 16.40 -13.18
N ILE A 43 -7.13 15.84 -12.65
CA ILE A 43 -8.06 14.98 -13.41
C ILE A 43 -8.53 15.69 -14.70
N VAL A 44 -8.85 16.98 -14.60
CA VAL A 44 -9.34 17.78 -15.74
C VAL A 44 -8.27 17.94 -16.80
N GLN A 45 -7.01 18.20 -16.41
CA GLN A 45 -5.89 18.35 -17.34
C GLN A 45 -5.45 17.02 -17.96
N SER A 46 -5.60 15.92 -17.22
CA SER A 46 -5.21 14.58 -17.66
C SER A 46 -6.17 13.98 -18.69
N LEU A 47 -7.32 14.60 -18.97
CA LEU A 47 -8.40 14.06 -19.78
C LEU A 47 -8.81 15.05 -20.88
N LYS A 48 -9.04 14.54 -22.09
CA LYS A 48 -9.22 15.38 -23.29
C LYS A 48 -10.66 15.87 -23.51
N THR A 49 -11.67 15.12 -23.07
CA THR A 49 -13.08 15.39 -23.40
C THR A 49 -13.93 15.61 -22.16
N PRO A 50 -14.98 16.46 -22.22
CA PRO A 50 -15.92 16.63 -21.12
C PRO A 50 -16.56 15.31 -20.65
N ALA A 51 -16.85 14.40 -21.59
CA ALA A 51 -17.39 13.08 -21.29
C ALA A 51 -16.41 12.22 -20.47
N ASP A 52 -15.11 12.27 -20.78
CA ASP A 52 -14.09 11.53 -20.03
C ASP A 52 -13.84 12.13 -18.65
N ILE A 53 -13.86 13.46 -18.53
CA ILE A 53 -13.76 14.17 -17.23
C ILE A 53 -14.91 13.76 -16.32
N GLU A 54 -16.15 13.85 -16.79
CA GLU A 54 -17.32 13.45 -16.02
C GLU A 54 -17.28 11.95 -15.67
N ALA A 55 -16.83 11.10 -16.60
CA ALA A 55 -16.69 9.68 -16.32
C ALA A 55 -15.62 9.37 -15.26
N ALA A 56 -14.52 10.12 -15.22
CA ALA A 56 -13.50 9.98 -14.19
C ALA A 56 -14.03 10.39 -12.81
N TYR A 57 -14.72 11.53 -12.71
CA TYR A 57 -15.35 11.93 -11.44
C TYR A 57 -16.45 10.95 -11.00
N ARG A 58 -17.24 10.41 -11.92
CA ARG A 58 -18.22 9.35 -11.62
C ARG A 58 -17.54 8.08 -11.13
N LEU A 59 -16.40 7.71 -11.69
CA LEU A 59 -15.63 6.54 -11.23
C LEU A 59 -15.12 6.75 -9.80
N THR A 60 -14.47 7.88 -9.52
CA THR A 60 -13.81 8.14 -8.23
C THR A 60 -14.80 8.30 -7.07
N ARG A 61 -16.02 8.78 -7.32
CA ARG A 61 -17.08 8.91 -6.31
C ARG A 61 -18.10 7.77 -6.31
N ASN A 62 -17.85 6.68 -7.04
CA ASN A 62 -18.80 5.58 -7.15
C ASN A 62 -18.79 4.72 -5.87
N GLN A 63 -19.83 4.80 -5.07
CA GLN A 63 -19.96 4.00 -3.84
C GLN A 63 -20.01 2.48 -4.09
N ALA A 64 -20.32 2.05 -5.30
CA ALA A 64 -20.30 0.63 -5.68
C ALA A 64 -18.91 0.13 -6.11
N ILE A 65 -17.89 0.99 -6.09
CA ILE A 65 -16.49 0.63 -6.35
C ILE A 65 -15.75 0.63 -5.02
N ASP A 66 -15.24 -0.54 -4.64
CA ASP A 66 -14.36 -0.68 -3.50
C ASP A 66 -12.91 -0.34 -3.89
N ALA A 67 -12.30 0.60 -3.17
CA ALA A 67 -10.91 0.97 -3.36
C ALA A 67 -9.94 -0.18 -3.03
N ALA A 68 -10.32 -1.11 -2.14
CA ALA A 68 -9.52 -2.30 -1.84
C ALA A 68 -9.48 -3.23 -3.06
N ALA A 69 -10.59 -3.40 -3.79
CA ALA A 69 -10.62 -4.21 -5.01
C ALA A 69 -9.68 -3.67 -6.12
N ILE A 70 -9.51 -2.34 -6.20
CA ILE A 70 -8.53 -1.71 -7.10
C ILE A 70 -7.10 -2.04 -6.64
N ALA A 71 -6.83 -1.95 -5.33
CA ALA A 71 -5.52 -2.26 -4.77
C ALA A 71 -5.15 -3.73 -4.96
N GLU A 72 -6.08 -4.66 -4.70
CA GLU A 72 -5.87 -6.10 -4.88
C GLU A 72 -5.57 -6.48 -6.33
N ALA A 73 -6.22 -5.83 -7.31
CA ALA A 73 -5.90 -6.05 -8.73
C ALA A 73 -4.43 -5.76 -9.03
N ARG A 74 -3.93 -4.63 -8.50
CA ARG A 74 -2.53 -4.24 -8.64
C ARG A 74 -1.59 -5.17 -7.86
N PHE A 75 -1.94 -5.54 -6.63
CA PHE A 75 -1.11 -6.47 -5.85
C PHE A 75 -0.98 -7.81 -6.56
N ALA A 76 -2.05 -8.32 -7.15
CA ALA A 76 -2.03 -9.54 -7.96
C ALA A 76 -1.15 -9.40 -9.21
N ALA A 77 -1.19 -8.24 -9.89
CA ALA A 77 -0.28 -7.97 -11.02
C ALA A 77 1.19 -7.94 -10.57
N THR A 78 1.49 -7.29 -9.45
CA THR A 78 2.85 -7.28 -8.86
C THR A 78 3.31 -8.68 -8.44
N ALA A 79 2.44 -9.49 -7.84
CA ALA A 79 2.74 -10.88 -7.49
C ALA A 79 3.02 -11.75 -8.72
N GLU A 80 2.29 -11.53 -9.82
CA GLU A 80 2.57 -12.22 -11.09
C GLU A 80 3.93 -11.82 -11.66
N HIS A 81 4.25 -10.52 -11.65
CA HIS A 81 5.55 -10.04 -12.14
C HIS A 81 6.72 -10.52 -11.27
N ALA A 82 6.51 -10.67 -9.96
CA ALA A 82 7.52 -11.16 -9.03
C ALA A 82 8.06 -12.55 -9.39
N LYS A 83 7.28 -13.39 -10.11
CA LYS A 83 7.71 -14.73 -10.55
C LYS A 83 8.92 -14.71 -11.46
N SER A 84 9.13 -13.64 -12.22
CA SER A 84 10.21 -13.53 -13.20
C SER A 84 11.59 -13.19 -12.63
N TYR A 85 11.70 -13.02 -11.31
CA TYR A 85 12.93 -12.57 -10.64
C TYR A 85 13.39 -13.60 -9.62
N ASP A 86 14.69 -13.83 -9.49
CA ASP A 86 15.23 -14.86 -8.59
C ASP A 86 15.47 -14.35 -7.16
N CYS A 87 15.49 -13.03 -6.96
CA CYS A 87 15.68 -12.38 -5.67
C CYS A 87 14.90 -11.06 -5.64
N LEU A 88 14.19 -10.80 -4.55
CA LEU A 88 13.42 -9.58 -4.34
C LEU A 88 13.64 -9.02 -2.94
N LEU A 89 13.63 -7.69 -2.83
CA LEU A 89 13.56 -6.98 -1.57
C LEU A 89 12.13 -6.47 -1.37
N ALA A 90 11.52 -6.79 -0.24
CA ALA A 90 10.25 -6.22 0.20
C ALA A 90 10.52 -5.02 1.11
N LEU A 91 10.57 -3.83 0.51
CA LEU A 91 10.81 -2.56 1.19
C LEU A 91 9.53 -2.09 1.88
N GLU A 92 9.57 -1.97 3.20
CA GLU A 92 8.39 -1.70 4.02
C GLU A 92 8.56 -0.42 4.86
N ASP A 93 7.62 0.53 4.73
CA ASP A 93 7.63 1.76 5.51
C ASP A 93 6.21 2.37 5.67
N THR A 94 6.06 3.35 6.56
CA THR A 94 4.83 4.11 6.78
C THR A 94 5.02 5.58 6.42
N THR A 95 4.17 6.07 5.51
CA THR A 95 4.06 7.50 5.20
C THR A 95 2.75 8.11 5.71
N SER A 96 2.71 9.42 5.84
CA SER A 96 1.50 10.20 6.12
C SER A 96 1.06 10.94 4.86
N LEU A 97 -0.24 10.89 4.55
CA LEU A 97 -0.86 11.68 3.48
C LEU A 97 -1.68 12.78 4.13
N GLU A 98 -1.22 14.02 4.03
CA GLU A 98 -1.81 15.18 4.70
C GLU A 98 -2.76 15.95 3.78
N PHE A 99 -3.93 16.31 4.32
CA PHE A 99 -4.96 17.06 3.62
C PHE A 99 -5.39 18.25 4.47
N THR A 100 -5.26 19.45 3.92
CA THR A 100 -5.55 20.71 4.61
C THR A 100 -6.91 21.30 4.25
N HIS A 101 -7.56 20.80 3.20
CA HIS A 101 -8.82 21.34 2.72
C HIS A 101 -9.98 21.03 3.67
N ARG A 102 -10.80 22.04 3.97
CA ARG A 102 -11.87 21.96 4.98
C ARG A 102 -12.89 20.84 4.76
N THR A 103 -13.14 20.46 3.51
CA THR A 103 -14.21 19.52 3.14
C THR A 103 -13.95 18.08 3.57
N VAL A 104 -12.68 17.70 3.77
CA VAL A 104 -12.31 16.33 4.17
C VAL A 104 -11.84 16.26 5.63
N ARG A 105 -11.77 17.40 6.32
CA ARG A 105 -11.13 17.51 7.63
C ARG A 105 -11.76 16.59 8.69
N GLU A 106 -13.07 16.43 8.65
CA GLU A 106 -13.83 15.60 9.60
C GLU A 106 -13.67 14.10 9.34
N GLU A 107 -13.27 13.72 8.12
CA GLU A 107 -13.01 12.34 7.71
C GLU A 107 -11.56 11.89 8.01
N MET A 108 -10.68 12.84 8.35
CA MET A 108 -9.25 12.62 8.54
C MET A 108 -8.87 12.47 10.03
N GLY A 109 -7.74 11.80 10.28
CA GLY A 109 -7.16 11.65 11.63
C GLY A 109 -5.96 12.57 11.84
N TYR A 110 -5.39 12.57 13.05
CA TYR A 110 -4.14 13.32 13.29
C TYR A 110 -2.93 12.55 12.73
N THR A 111 -2.02 13.24 12.04
CA THR A 111 -0.78 12.63 11.50
C THR A 111 0.42 12.83 12.42
N THR A 112 0.47 13.98 13.11
CA THR A 112 1.56 14.37 14.02
C THR A 112 1.05 14.57 15.45
N SER A 113 1.93 15.04 16.35
CA SER A 113 1.54 15.54 17.67
C SER A 113 0.78 16.88 17.60
N ARG A 114 0.71 17.54 16.44
CA ARG A 114 -0.08 18.75 16.24
C ARG A 114 -1.46 18.37 15.74
N LYS A 115 -2.51 18.81 16.44
CA LYS A 115 -3.91 18.52 16.08
C LYS A 115 -4.40 19.21 14.80
N SER A 116 -3.65 20.20 14.31
CA SER A 116 -3.93 20.89 13.04
C SER A 116 -3.62 20.02 11.82
N ASP A 117 -2.70 19.07 11.97
CA ASP A 117 -2.15 18.30 10.85
C ASP A 117 -3.02 17.05 10.72
N THR A 118 -3.93 17.11 9.75
CA THR A 118 -4.93 16.06 9.51
C THR A 118 -4.64 15.31 8.24
N GLY A 119 -4.80 13.99 8.29
CA GLY A 119 -4.56 13.10 7.17
C GLY A 119 -4.81 11.65 7.50
N LEU A 120 -4.19 10.78 6.71
CA LEU A 120 -4.21 9.34 6.90
C LEU A 120 -2.79 8.78 6.80
N HIS A 121 -2.57 7.63 7.41
CA HIS A 121 -1.33 6.88 7.28
C HIS A 121 -1.48 5.80 6.23
N ALA A 122 -0.40 5.55 5.50
CA ALA A 122 -0.29 4.45 4.56
C ALA A 122 0.97 3.65 4.88
N HIS A 123 0.78 2.40 5.30
CA HIS A 123 1.87 1.44 5.43
C HIS A 123 1.92 0.61 4.16
N SER A 124 3.07 0.62 3.48
CA SER A 124 3.20 0.03 2.15
C SER A 124 4.40 -0.91 2.11
N VAL A 125 4.26 -1.99 1.33
CA VAL A 125 5.36 -2.90 0.98
C VAL A 125 5.59 -2.81 -0.53
N SER A 126 6.80 -2.43 -0.94
CA SER A 126 7.23 -2.35 -2.33
C SER A 126 8.26 -3.42 -2.65
N LEU A 127 8.04 -4.16 -3.74
CA LEU A 127 9.00 -5.14 -4.24
C LEU A 127 10.02 -4.45 -5.16
N PHE A 128 11.29 -4.75 -4.92
CA PHE A 128 12.43 -4.27 -5.70
C PHE A 128 13.32 -5.47 -6.05
N ALA A 129 13.72 -5.59 -7.30
CA ALA A 129 14.63 -6.61 -7.78
C ALA A 129 16.06 -6.03 -7.86
N PRO A 130 16.97 -6.40 -6.93
CA PRO A 130 18.26 -5.75 -6.81
C PRO A 130 19.23 -6.09 -7.95
N SER A 131 19.12 -7.27 -8.55
CA SER A 131 19.98 -7.68 -9.66
C SER A 131 19.69 -6.90 -10.95
N GLU A 132 18.43 -6.53 -11.15
CA GLU A 132 17.94 -5.79 -12.32
C GLU A 132 17.80 -4.28 -12.06
N ASP A 133 18.09 -3.82 -10.84
CA ASP A 133 17.88 -2.44 -10.38
C ASP A 133 16.47 -1.93 -10.71
N GLN A 134 15.46 -2.76 -10.41
CA GLN A 134 14.09 -2.53 -10.88
C GLN A 134 13.05 -2.57 -9.76
N VAL A 135 12.22 -1.53 -9.69
CA VAL A 135 10.99 -1.55 -8.86
C VAL A 135 9.93 -2.39 -9.58
N ILE A 136 9.44 -3.44 -8.91
CA ILE A 136 8.40 -4.33 -9.44
C ILE A 136 7.01 -3.75 -9.18
N GLY A 137 6.81 -3.17 -8.00
CA GLY A 137 5.56 -2.51 -7.61
C GLY A 137 5.19 -2.75 -6.15
N LEU A 138 4.05 -2.21 -5.73
CA LEU A 138 3.53 -2.45 -4.38
C LEU A 138 2.84 -3.81 -4.32
N ILE A 139 3.13 -4.59 -3.28
CA ILE A 139 2.53 -5.91 -3.00
C ILE A 139 1.55 -5.87 -1.82
N GLU A 140 1.62 -4.83 -0.98
CA GLU A 140 0.67 -4.57 0.11
C GLU A 140 0.58 -3.08 0.39
N GLN A 141 -0.60 -2.61 0.79
CA GLN A 141 -0.78 -1.28 1.36
C GLN A 141 -2.03 -1.23 2.24
N THR A 142 -1.83 -0.90 3.51
CA THR A 142 -2.92 -0.64 4.46
C THR A 142 -3.00 0.86 4.76
N ARG A 143 -4.22 1.40 4.73
CA ARG A 143 -4.52 2.81 5.02
C ARG A 143 -5.41 2.94 6.26
N TRP A 144 -5.12 3.89 7.14
CA TRP A 144 -5.95 4.16 8.31
C TRP A 144 -5.83 5.61 8.78
N THR A 145 -6.80 6.06 9.55
CA THR A 145 -6.76 7.34 10.26
C THR A 145 -6.57 7.09 11.76
N ARG A 146 -5.84 7.97 12.44
CA ARG A 146 -5.79 7.98 13.91
C ARG A 146 -6.93 8.85 14.42
N ALA A 147 -7.95 8.24 14.99
CA ALA A 147 -9.10 8.95 15.50
C ALA A 147 -8.72 9.97 16.58
N LEU A 148 -9.26 11.19 16.49
CA LEU A 148 -8.91 12.32 17.36
C LEU A 148 -9.16 12.04 18.85
N ASN A 149 -10.16 11.22 19.17
CA ASN A 149 -10.48 10.78 20.54
C ASN A 149 -9.49 9.73 21.11
N HIS A 150 -8.54 9.22 20.31
CA HIS A 150 -7.44 8.36 20.76
C HIS A 150 -6.14 9.15 21.04
N TYR A 151 -6.14 10.46 20.83
CA TYR A 151 -5.02 11.34 21.14
C TYR A 151 -4.67 11.25 22.64
N GLY A 152 -3.38 11.15 22.98
CA GLY A 152 -2.90 11.13 24.37
C GLY A 152 -3.01 9.81 25.13
N LYS A 153 -3.48 8.71 24.51
CA LYS A 153 -3.65 7.39 25.19
C LYS A 153 -2.34 6.60 25.42
N LYS A 154 -1.20 7.28 25.61
CA LYS A 154 0.12 6.64 25.82
C LYS A 154 0.13 5.71 27.04
N ALA A 155 -0.57 6.08 28.11
CA ALA A 155 -0.66 5.32 29.35
C ALA A 155 -1.34 3.95 29.21
N GLN A 156 -2.22 3.76 28.22
CA GLN A 156 -2.95 2.51 28.01
C GLN A 156 -2.24 1.55 27.02
N ARG A 157 -1.00 1.86 26.60
CA ARG A 157 -0.26 1.05 25.62
C ARG A 157 0.00 -0.38 26.11
N ALA A 158 0.23 -0.57 27.42
CA ALA A 158 0.57 -1.87 28.00
C ALA A 158 -0.63 -2.83 28.02
N SER A 159 -1.83 -2.33 28.33
CA SER A 159 -3.04 -3.14 28.50
C SER A 159 -3.79 -3.45 27.20
N ARG A 160 -3.50 -2.74 26.10
CA ARG A 160 -4.15 -3.00 24.81
C ARG A 160 -3.72 -4.36 24.22
N PRO A 161 -4.65 -5.14 23.65
CA PRO A 161 -4.30 -6.31 22.84
C PRO A 161 -3.32 -5.92 21.73
N TYR A 162 -2.36 -6.80 21.41
CA TYR A 162 -1.32 -6.50 20.42
C TYR A 162 -1.89 -6.20 19.04
N LYS A 163 -2.90 -6.95 18.59
CA LYS A 163 -3.58 -6.74 17.30
C LYS A 163 -4.26 -5.38 17.15
N ASP A 164 -4.58 -4.72 18.26
CA ASP A 164 -5.18 -3.39 18.28
C ASP A 164 -4.13 -2.28 18.31
N LYS A 165 -2.84 -2.61 18.47
CA LYS A 165 -1.75 -1.64 18.45
C LYS A 165 -1.35 -1.34 17.02
N GLU A 166 -0.99 -0.10 16.74
CA GLU A 166 -0.50 0.29 15.41
C GLU A 166 0.76 -0.48 15.00
N SER A 167 1.57 -0.94 15.95
CA SER A 167 2.73 -1.81 15.69
C SER A 167 2.37 -3.17 15.08
N TYR A 168 1.10 -3.60 15.11
CA TYR A 168 0.65 -4.82 14.43
C TYR A 168 0.65 -4.68 12.90
N LYS A 169 0.77 -3.44 12.37
CA LYS A 169 0.82 -3.20 10.92
C LYS A 169 1.92 -4.00 10.21
N TRP A 170 3.09 -4.16 10.84
CA TRP A 170 4.22 -4.92 10.30
C TRP A 170 3.88 -6.41 10.15
N GLU A 171 3.32 -7.04 11.19
CA GLU A 171 2.90 -8.44 11.12
C GLU A 171 1.78 -8.63 10.09
N ARG A 172 0.79 -7.72 10.07
CA ARG A 172 -0.31 -7.77 9.11
C ARG A 172 0.22 -7.69 7.67
N ALA A 173 1.12 -6.76 7.40
CA ALA A 173 1.66 -6.54 6.07
C ALA A 173 2.56 -7.71 5.62
N SER A 174 3.35 -8.28 6.55
CA SER A 174 4.11 -9.51 6.32
C SER A 174 3.18 -10.69 5.97
N GLN A 175 2.13 -10.93 6.76
CA GLN A 175 1.13 -11.99 6.50
C GLN A 175 0.43 -11.80 5.15
N ALA A 176 0.06 -10.56 4.81
CA ALA A 176 -0.57 -10.26 3.52
C ALA A 176 0.39 -10.46 2.35
N THR A 177 1.66 -10.08 2.50
CA THR A 177 2.71 -10.25 1.49
C THR A 177 2.98 -11.74 1.24
N GLU A 178 3.15 -12.53 2.30
CA GLU A 178 3.31 -13.98 2.22
C GLU A 178 2.10 -14.64 1.53
N ALA A 179 0.88 -14.27 1.92
CA ALA A 179 -0.34 -14.81 1.32
C ALA A 179 -0.45 -14.50 -0.19
N ARG A 180 0.02 -13.33 -0.65
CA ARG A 180 -0.02 -12.94 -2.06
C ARG A 180 1.10 -13.56 -2.89
N LEU A 181 2.29 -13.72 -2.31
CA LEU A 181 3.45 -14.29 -3.01
C LEU A 181 3.45 -15.83 -3.02
N GLY A 182 2.85 -16.47 -2.01
CA GLY A 182 2.82 -17.92 -1.92
C GLY A 182 4.22 -18.52 -1.93
N SER A 183 4.49 -19.44 -2.86
CA SER A 183 5.82 -20.05 -3.03
C SER A 183 6.93 -19.05 -3.30
N GLU A 184 6.61 -17.93 -3.96
CA GLU A 184 7.58 -16.89 -4.32
C GLU A 184 8.10 -16.12 -3.10
N MET A 185 7.56 -16.33 -1.90
CA MET A 185 8.07 -15.71 -0.67
C MET A 185 9.49 -16.18 -0.32
N ASN A 186 9.87 -17.39 -0.76
CA ASN A 186 11.18 -18.00 -0.48
C ASN A 186 12.38 -17.19 -1.02
N LYS A 187 12.15 -16.36 -2.03
CA LYS A 187 13.15 -15.50 -2.68
C LYS A 187 13.02 -14.03 -2.30
N VAL A 188 12.17 -13.71 -1.31
CA VAL A 188 11.94 -12.33 -0.85
C VAL A 188 12.63 -12.08 0.48
N ILE A 189 13.40 -11.00 0.53
CA ILE A 189 14.04 -10.48 1.73
C ILE A 189 13.25 -9.25 2.21
N SER A 190 12.67 -9.31 3.41
CA SER A 190 11.99 -8.15 3.99
C SER A 190 13.01 -7.13 4.50
N VAL A 191 12.85 -5.87 4.11
CA VAL A 191 13.73 -4.76 4.49
C VAL A 191 12.90 -3.71 5.23
N CYS A 192 13.27 -3.45 6.48
CA CYS A 192 12.48 -2.61 7.37
C CYS A 192 13.33 -1.70 8.28
N GLU A 193 12.92 -0.44 8.46
CA GLU A 193 13.49 0.45 9.49
C GLU A 193 12.55 0.46 10.72
N ILE A 194 12.95 -0.18 11.82
CA ILE A 194 12.17 -0.17 13.07
C ILE A 194 12.91 0.65 14.13
N ARG A 195 12.50 1.92 14.28
CA ARG A 195 13.13 2.82 15.26
C ARG A 195 12.64 2.66 16.71
N TYR A 196 11.37 2.27 16.96
CA TYR A 196 10.77 2.41 18.32
C TYR A 196 9.66 1.42 18.70
N ALA A 197 9.65 0.23 18.11
CA ALA A 197 8.76 -0.82 18.56
C ALA A 197 9.57 -1.93 19.21
N PRO A 198 9.17 -2.44 20.39
CA PRO A 198 9.46 -3.84 20.70
C PRO A 198 8.58 -4.68 19.78
N VAL A 199 8.74 -4.56 18.45
CA VAL A 199 8.56 -5.73 17.59
C VAL A 199 9.83 -6.52 17.84
N THR A 200 9.85 -7.23 18.96
CA THR A 200 10.50 -8.51 18.87
C THR A 200 9.77 -9.17 17.71
N LEU A 201 10.46 -9.51 16.62
CA LEU A 201 10.09 -10.69 15.84
C LEU A 201 10.19 -11.86 16.84
N LYS A 202 9.26 -11.91 17.81
CA LYS A 202 9.05 -13.01 18.71
C LYS A 202 8.41 -14.02 17.80
N MET A 203 9.25 -14.78 17.11
CA MET A 203 8.92 -16.17 16.87
C MET A 203 8.43 -16.70 18.23
N PRO A 204 7.15 -17.10 18.35
CA PRO A 204 6.65 -17.70 19.57
C PRO A 204 7.60 -18.84 19.93
N VAL A 205 8.00 -18.97 21.19
CA VAL A 205 8.96 -20.01 21.68
C VAL A 205 8.50 -21.44 21.32
N ASN A 206 7.22 -21.58 20.98
CA ASN A 206 6.50 -22.78 20.56
C ASN A 206 6.32 -22.93 19.04
N LYS A 207 6.91 -22.05 18.21
CA LYS A 207 7.10 -22.25 16.76
C LYS A 207 8.59 -22.35 16.47
N ARG A 208 9.04 -23.54 16.06
CA ARG A 208 10.33 -23.69 15.37
C ARG A 208 10.23 -22.88 14.08
N GLY A 209 11.23 -22.04 13.81
CA GLY A 209 11.30 -21.34 12.53
C GLY A 209 11.40 -22.36 11.42
N GLU A 210 10.35 -22.47 10.63
CA GLU A 210 10.55 -22.84 9.25
C GLU A 210 11.23 -21.64 8.59
N ILE A 211 12.38 -21.91 7.95
CA ILE A 211 13.19 -20.92 7.24
C ILE A 211 12.39 -20.53 5.99
N GLY A 212 11.44 -19.61 6.14
CA GLY A 212 10.54 -19.18 5.06
C GLY A 212 10.88 -17.82 4.46
N SER A 213 11.48 -16.92 5.25
CA SER A 213 11.82 -15.56 4.81
C SER A 213 13.01 -14.99 5.58
N THR A 214 13.91 -14.31 4.86
CA THR A 214 15.05 -13.59 5.43
C THR A 214 14.61 -12.15 5.72
N VAL A 215 14.87 -11.66 6.94
CA VAL A 215 14.53 -10.29 7.34
C VAL A 215 15.80 -9.52 7.64
N LEU A 216 15.99 -8.40 6.94
CA LEU A 216 17.01 -7.40 7.25
C LEU A 216 16.31 -6.21 7.89
N CYS A 217 16.51 -6.01 9.19
CA CYS A 217 16.02 -4.81 9.87
C CYS A 217 17.18 -4.10 10.57
N GLU A 218 17.33 -2.82 10.26
CA GLU A 218 18.29 -1.96 10.91
C GLU A 218 17.72 -1.49 12.25
N LEU A 219 18.41 -1.83 13.33
CA LEU A 219 18.09 -1.35 14.67
C LEU A 219 18.88 -0.07 14.91
N SER A 220 18.27 1.09 14.71
CA SER A 220 18.87 2.36 15.13
C SER A 220 18.85 2.42 16.67
N GLY A 221 19.97 2.11 17.30
CA GLY A 221 20.18 2.39 18.72
C GLY A 221 20.20 3.91 18.95
N ASN A 222 19.65 4.37 20.07
CA ASN A 222 19.83 5.75 20.50
C ASN A 222 21.32 6.03 20.74
N GLU A 223 21.87 7.00 20.02
CA GLU A 223 22.87 7.91 20.59
C GLU A 223 22.17 8.90 21.54
#